data_AF-A0A7C2JIB1-F1
#
_entry.id   AF-A0A7C2JIB1-F1
#
_cell.length_a   1.000
_cell.length_b   1.000
_cell.length_c   1.000
_cell.angle_alpha   90.00
_cell.angle_beta   90.00
_cell.angle_gamma   90.00
#
_symmetry.space_group_name_H-M   'P 1'
#
loop_
_entity.id
_entity.type
_entity.pdbx_description
1 polymer ?
#
loop_
_entity_poly.entity_id
_entity_poly.type
_entity_poly.pdbx_seq_one_letter_code
_entity_poly.pdbx_strand_id
1 'polypeptide(L)'
;MIRRVEINYRGIFQKGLAKKIASDMVIIATRMGQVAFSNGRYSDSPERNGIPCKYFVFASPDLEEEELEAECGAKLDIDEADVSIVLDDTMVKGVEPWAWHGVRPINEKLVPGGAMLVVSRRDHGDLLRFVARKPYAYRLAIIEGDASFSGLWVYRDDLTHERVLGAVAGLEPHLLDIEAVAAYLWEKTRDEKRVAAAQSAYAEARARTREVRPDEGVHWDHQVPTLPRWYEFQEGIVVPAVERGFRLGPRGQSRNPQFKRATSRSQRPVVRFDLCTKCTLCWAECPDECFDPTEDGLFDVNYEYCVGCGKCAEVCPVHECIVMVDELRFEDESSPWEHWKRDPEGYVRWAEEKKGRQRLAHARITGQGQEVKLVEPVGFGQIVPARKARRGP
;
A
#
# COMPACT_ATOMS: atom_id res chain seq x y z
N MET A 1 18.86 23.62 -9.50
CA MET A 1 18.82 22.50 -8.54
C MET A 1 17.57 21.71 -8.82
N ILE A 2 17.69 20.40 -9.08
CA ILE A 2 16.55 19.55 -9.45
C ILE A 2 15.82 19.13 -8.19
N ARG A 3 14.50 19.38 -8.14
CA ARG A 3 13.57 18.82 -7.15
C ARG A 3 12.97 17.54 -7.69
N ARG A 4 13.05 16.48 -6.89
CA ARG A 4 12.63 15.12 -7.23
C ARG A 4 11.52 14.67 -6.30
N VAL A 5 10.40 14.26 -6.86
CA VAL A 5 9.28 13.70 -6.10
C VAL A 5 9.01 12.29 -6.57
N GLU A 6 8.84 11.37 -5.64
CA GLU A 6 8.20 10.08 -5.90
C GLU A 6 6.80 10.04 -5.30
N ILE A 7 5.87 9.46 -6.05
CA ILE A 7 4.50 9.20 -5.63
C ILE A 7 4.35 7.68 -5.58
N ASN A 8 4.27 7.15 -4.36
CA ASN A 8 4.04 5.75 -4.07
C ASN A 8 2.53 5.48 -4.01
N TYR A 9 2.07 4.53 -4.83
CA TYR A 9 0.65 4.23 -4.98
C TYR A 9 0.39 2.74 -5.21
N ARG A 10 -0.86 2.33 -5.01
CA ARG A 10 -1.36 0.98 -5.31
C ARG A 10 -1.73 0.86 -6.79
N GLY A 11 -1.04 -0.02 -7.51
CA GLY A 11 -1.26 -0.28 -8.94
C GLY A 11 -2.72 -0.60 -9.26
N ILE A 12 -3.17 -0.12 -10.43
CA ILE A 12 -4.58 -0.09 -10.87
C ILE A 12 -5.52 0.74 -9.97
N PHE A 13 -5.51 0.51 -8.66
CA PHE A 13 -6.41 1.13 -7.70
C PHE A 13 -6.21 2.64 -7.57
N GLN A 14 -4.95 3.11 -7.63
CA GLN A 14 -4.55 4.51 -7.45
C GLN A 14 -3.81 5.10 -8.65
N LYS A 15 -3.69 4.34 -9.76
CA LYS A 15 -2.97 4.77 -10.97
C LYS A 15 -3.47 6.13 -11.50
N GLY A 16 -4.78 6.27 -11.61
CA GLY A 16 -5.41 7.51 -12.10
C GLY A 16 -5.12 8.69 -11.18
N LEU A 17 -5.17 8.47 -9.86
CA LEU A 17 -4.85 9.46 -8.84
C LEU A 17 -3.40 9.93 -8.96
N ALA A 18 -2.45 8.99 -8.90
CA ALA A 18 -1.02 9.30 -8.92
C ALA A 18 -0.63 10.05 -10.19
N LYS A 19 -1.10 9.61 -11.36
CA LYS A 19 -0.87 10.30 -12.64
C LYS A 19 -1.44 11.72 -12.63
N LYS A 20 -2.65 11.93 -12.10
CA LYS A 20 -3.29 13.24 -12.01
C LYS A 20 -2.55 14.18 -11.04
N ILE A 21 -2.09 13.65 -9.90
CA ILE A 21 -1.25 14.42 -8.96
C ILE A 21 0.03 14.86 -9.69
N ALA A 22 0.78 13.92 -10.27
CA ALA A 22 2.05 14.22 -10.94
C ALA A 22 1.89 15.22 -12.09
N SER A 23 0.89 15.02 -12.96
CA SER A 23 0.64 15.90 -14.11
C SER A 23 0.30 17.32 -13.66
N ASP A 24 -0.51 17.45 -12.60
CA ASP A 24 -0.92 18.76 -12.10
C ASP A 24 0.23 19.45 -11.36
N MET A 25 1.10 18.70 -10.66
CA MET A 25 2.34 19.24 -10.08
C MET A 25 3.25 19.85 -11.15
N VAL A 26 3.43 19.15 -12.28
CA VAL A 26 4.22 19.67 -13.43
C VAL A 26 3.63 20.98 -13.93
N ILE A 27 2.31 21.02 -14.19
CA ILE A 27 1.66 22.23 -14.71
C ILE A 27 1.80 23.40 -13.73
N ILE A 28 1.66 23.15 -12.43
CA ILE A 28 1.79 24.19 -11.40
C ILE A 28 3.25 24.67 -11.32
N ALA A 29 4.23 23.78 -11.31
CA ALA A 29 5.65 24.14 -11.31
C ALA A 29 6.02 24.97 -12.56
N THR A 30 5.51 24.60 -13.73
CA THR A 30 5.71 25.38 -14.97
C THR A 30 5.07 26.76 -14.90
N ARG A 31 3.89 26.91 -14.30
CA ARG A 31 3.27 28.23 -14.05
C ARG A 31 4.09 29.09 -13.08
N MET A 32 4.89 28.46 -12.22
CA MET A 32 5.85 29.13 -11.34
C MET A 32 7.18 29.45 -12.04
N GLY A 33 7.30 29.20 -13.35
CA GLY A 33 8.49 29.49 -14.14
C GLY A 33 9.57 28.41 -14.12
N GLN A 34 9.25 27.19 -13.66
CA GLN A 34 10.18 26.07 -13.65
C GLN A 34 10.03 25.19 -14.90
N VAL A 35 11.11 24.55 -15.31
CA VAL A 35 11.04 23.43 -16.25
C VAL A 35 10.71 22.17 -15.46
N ALA A 36 9.70 21.42 -15.88
CA ALA A 36 9.24 20.25 -15.15
C ALA A 36 8.66 19.18 -16.07
N PHE A 37 8.84 17.91 -15.70
CA PHE A 37 8.19 16.78 -16.36
C PHE A 37 7.87 15.67 -15.36
N SER A 38 7.08 14.69 -15.79
CA SER A 38 6.73 13.53 -14.97
C SER A 38 6.67 12.25 -15.80
N ASN A 39 7.05 11.13 -15.20
CA ASN A 39 6.98 9.81 -15.83
C ASN A 39 6.64 8.74 -14.78
N GLY A 40 5.98 7.67 -15.22
CA GLY A 40 5.77 6.48 -14.39
C GLY A 40 7.04 5.63 -14.37
N ARG A 41 7.26 4.89 -13.28
CA ARG A 41 8.34 3.90 -13.24
C ARG A 41 8.06 2.80 -14.27
N TYR A 42 8.90 2.72 -15.30
CA TYR A 42 8.65 1.85 -16.46
C TYR A 42 8.53 0.38 -16.06
N SER A 43 9.34 -0.07 -15.11
CA SER A 43 9.31 -1.46 -14.65
C SER A 43 7.91 -1.84 -14.17
N ASP A 44 7.16 -0.98 -13.49
CA ASP A 44 5.81 -1.31 -12.97
C ASP A 44 4.76 -1.63 -14.05
N SER A 45 5.05 -1.36 -15.32
CA SER A 45 4.13 -1.66 -16.42
C SER A 45 4.27 -3.08 -16.97
N PRO A 46 3.17 -3.80 -17.23
CA PRO A 46 1.79 -3.43 -16.90
C PRO A 46 1.50 -3.58 -15.40
N GLU A 47 0.81 -2.61 -14.82
CA GLU A 47 0.47 -2.61 -13.39
C GLU A 47 -0.54 -3.72 -13.04
N ARG A 48 -0.58 -4.11 -11.76
CA ARG A 48 -1.52 -5.10 -11.20
C ARG A 48 -2.24 -4.52 -10.00
N ASN A 49 -3.37 -5.13 -9.65
CA ASN A 49 -4.19 -4.71 -8.51
C ASN A 49 -3.37 -4.72 -7.21
N GLY A 50 -3.22 -3.55 -6.59
CA GLY A 50 -2.62 -3.40 -5.25
C GLY A 50 -1.10 -3.46 -5.19
N ILE A 51 -0.41 -3.80 -6.28
CA ILE A 51 1.05 -3.87 -6.29
C ILE A 51 1.64 -2.46 -6.06
N PRO A 52 2.68 -2.30 -5.22
CA PRO A 52 3.36 -1.02 -5.08
C PRO A 52 3.92 -0.49 -6.40
N CYS A 53 3.50 0.70 -6.80
CA CYS A 53 3.97 1.38 -8.00
C CYS A 53 4.47 2.79 -7.67
N LYS A 54 5.28 3.36 -8.59
CA LYS A 54 5.81 4.71 -8.45
C LYS A 54 5.55 5.59 -9.68
N TYR A 55 5.30 6.86 -9.41
CA TYR A 55 5.29 7.94 -10.39
C TYR A 55 6.28 9.01 -9.95
N PHE A 56 6.97 9.65 -10.88
CA PHE A 56 7.99 10.64 -10.58
C PHE A 56 7.61 12.02 -11.11
N VAL A 57 8.02 13.05 -10.40
CA VAL A 57 7.97 14.44 -10.85
C VAL A 57 9.35 15.05 -10.67
N PHE A 58 9.82 15.73 -11.70
CA PHE A 58 11.07 16.48 -11.69
C PHE A 58 10.78 17.92 -12.02
N ALA A 59 11.37 18.85 -11.28
CA ALA A 59 11.30 20.27 -11.56
C ALA A 59 12.65 20.94 -11.30
N SER A 60 13.02 21.90 -12.14
CA SER A 60 14.20 22.72 -11.96
C SER A 60 13.92 24.15 -12.43
N PRO A 61 14.27 25.18 -11.65
CA PRO A 61 14.23 26.56 -12.12
C PRO A 61 15.43 26.94 -13.01
N ASP A 62 16.48 26.11 -13.03
CA ASP A 62 17.79 26.49 -13.59
C ASP A 62 18.19 25.70 -14.85
N LEU A 63 17.51 24.59 -15.15
CA LEU A 63 17.89 23.72 -16.26
C LEU A 63 16.90 23.87 -17.40
N GLU A 64 17.42 23.77 -18.62
CA GLU A 64 16.61 23.61 -19.82
C GLU A 64 15.96 22.22 -19.86
N GLU A 65 14.89 22.07 -20.64
CA GLU A 65 14.12 20.81 -20.74
C GLU A 65 14.98 19.62 -21.14
N GLU A 66 15.83 19.78 -22.16
CA GLU A 66 16.71 18.72 -22.65
C GLU A 66 17.72 18.23 -21.58
N GLU A 67 18.25 19.16 -20.77
CA GLU A 67 19.19 18.83 -19.70
C GLU A 67 18.48 18.12 -18.54
N LEU A 68 17.28 18.59 -18.17
CA LEU A 68 16.48 17.97 -17.13
C LEU A 68 16.06 16.53 -17.52
N GLU A 69 15.65 16.32 -18.77
CA GLU A 69 15.32 15.00 -19.31
C GLU A 69 16.54 14.08 -19.41
N ALA A 70 17.70 14.61 -19.80
CA ALA A 70 18.94 13.82 -19.84
C ALA A 70 19.33 13.32 -18.44
N GLU A 71 19.21 14.18 -17.41
CA GLU A 71 19.57 13.85 -16.03
C GLU A 71 18.56 12.91 -15.35
N CYS A 72 17.26 13.09 -15.63
CA CYS A 72 16.18 12.42 -14.89
C CYS A 72 15.40 11.38 -15.71
N GLY A 73 15.24 11.59 -17.01
CA GLY A 73 14.42 10.77 -17.90
C GLY A 73 15.11 9.48 -18.37
N ALA A 74 16.44 9.45 -18.36
CA ALA A 74 17.23 8.29 -18.76
C ALA A 74 17.35 7.19 -17.68
N LYS A 75 16.64 7.33 -16.54
CA LYS A 75 16.72 6.39 -15.41
C LYS A 75 15.46 5.56 -15.26
N LEU A 76 15.63 4.28 -14.91
CA LEU A 76 14.52 3.35 -14.66
C LEU A 76 13.77 3.65 -13.35
N ASP A 77 14.50 4.10 -12.34
CA ASP A 77 14.00 4.51 -11.02
C ASP A 77 14.84 5.73 -10.58
N ILE A 78 14.34 6.51 -9.62
CA ILE A 78 15.08 7.66 -9.09
C ILE A 78 16.14 7.22 -8.08
N ASP A 79 17.25 7.94 -8.04
CA ASP A 79 18.28 7.74 -7.02
C ASP A 79 17.89 8.37 -5.68
N GLU A 80 17.26 9.55 -5.77
CA GLU A 80 17.00 10.44 -4.66
C GLU A 80 15.64 11.13 -4.83
N ALA A 81 14.96 11.40 -3.70
CA ALA A 81 13.71 12.12 -3.61
C ALA A 81 13.78 13.20 -2.52
N ASP A 82 13.47 14.45 -2.89
CA ASP A 82 13.23 15.54 -1.94
C ASP A 82 11.90 15.35 -1.20
N VAL A 83 10.89 14.86 -1.93
CA VAL A 83 9.56 14.55 -1.40
C VAL A 83 9.14 13.14 -1.79
N SER A 84 8.76 12.32 -0.82
CA SER A 84 8.17 10.99 -1.04
C SER A 84 6.72 10.99 -0.58
N ILE A 85 5.79 10.90 -1.52
CA ILE A 85 4.35 10.89 -1.28
C ILE A 85 3.89 9.43 -1.19
N VAL A 86 3.12 9.08 -0.16
CA VAL A 86 2.62 7.73 0.09
C VAL A 86 1.10 7.76 0.20
N LEU A 87 0.41 7.28 -0.83
CA LEU A 87 -1.06 7.37 -0.96
C LEU A 87 -1.81 6.26 -0.21
N ASP A 88 -1.11 5.22 0.24
CA ASP A 88 -1.62 4.15 1.08
C ASP A 88 -0.58 3.87 2.17
N ASP A 89 -0.94 4.14 3.41
CA ASP A 89 -0.01 4.06 4.53
C ASP A 89 0.51 2.64 4.78
N THR A 90 -0.21 1.60 4.38
CA THR A 90 0.24 0.20 4.53
C THR A 90 1.53 -0.10 3.75
N MET A 91 1.89 0.74 2.77
CA MET A 91 3.14 0.67 2.02
C MET A 91 4.38 0.95 2.89
N VAL A 92 4.22 1.47 4.13
CA VAL A 92 5.35 1.60 5.07
C VAL A 92 5.97 0.25 5.45
N LYS A 93 5.22 -0.86 5.30
CA LYS A 93 5.75 -2.23 5.46
C LYS A 93 6.64 -2.70 4.30
N GLY A 94 6.81 -1.87 3.28
CA GLY A 94 7.73 -2.10 2.18
C GLY A 94 7.07 -2.05 0.82
N VAL A 95 7.90 -1.74 -0.16
CA VAL A 95 7.54 -1.73 -1.58
C VAL A 95 8.44 -2.71 -2.30
N GLU A 96 7.91 -3.46 -3.26
CA GLU A 96 8.70 -4.41 -4.03
C GLU A 96 8.67 -4.01 -5.51
N PRO A 97 9.69 -3.27 -5.98
CA PRO A 97 9.89 -2.91 -7.38
C PRO A 97 10.27 -4.16 -8.19
N TRP A 98 9.34 -5.07 -8.45
CA TRP A 98 9.63 -6.36 -9.07
C TRP A 98 10.53 -7.29 -8.25
N ALA A 99 10.38 -8.59 -8.53
CA ALA A 99 10.98 -9.71 -7.79
C ALA A 99 12.50 -9.59 -7.54
N TRP A 100 13.23 -8.93 -8.44
CA TRP A 100 14.70 -8.87 -8.42
C TRP A 100 15.26 -7.76 -7.52
N HIS A 101 14.45 -6.76 -7.16
CA HIS A 101 14.88 -5.69 -6.24
C HIS A 101 14.67 -6.10 -4.77
N GLY A 102 13.80 -7.09 -4.54
CA GLY A 102 13.33 -7.47 -3.22
C GLY A 102 12.48 -6.38 -2.57
N VAL A 103 12.13 -6.62 -1.31
CA VAL A 103 11.31 -5.70 -0.51
C VAL A 103 12.17 -4.55 -0.02
N ARG A 104 11.87 -3.35 -0.51
CA ARG A 104 12.56 -2.08 -0.25
C ARG A 104 11.80 -1.23 0.75
N PRO A 105 12.48 -0.46 1.61
CA PRO A 105 11.80 0.43 2.53
C PRO A 105 11.19 1.62 1.78
N ILE A 106 10.02 2.08 2.23
CA ILE A 106 9.29 3.16 1.57
C ILE A 106 10.09 4.47 1.49
N ASN A 107 10.95 4.72 2.48
CA ASN A 107 11.77 5.92 2.59
C ASN A 107 13.19 5.75 2.01
N GLU A 108 13.45 4.71 1.20
CA GLU A 108 14.77 4.41 0.66
C GLU A 108 15.38 5.62 -0.07
N LYS A 109 14.61 6.23 -0.98
CA LYS A 109 15.08 7.31 -1.87
C LYS A 109 15.10 8.69 -1.20
N LEU A 110 14.48 8.82 -0.02
CA LEU A 110 14.35 10.11 0.65
C LEU A 110 15.71 10.66 1.10
N VAL A 111 16.03 11.90 0.73
CA VAL A 111 17.31 12.57 1.06
C VAL A 111 17.33 13.13 2.50
N PRO A 112 18.51 13.49 3.06
CA PRO A 112 18.59 14.21 4.32
C PRO A 112 17.75 15.49 4.33
N GLY A 113 16.90 15.67 5.33
CA GLY A 113 15.98 16.81 5.43
C GLY A 113 14.77 16.77 4.49
N GLY A 114 14.69 15.78 3.59
CA GLY A 114 13.54 15.56 2.70
C GLY A 114 12.25 15.27 3.46
N ALA A 115 11.10 15.37 2.78
CA ALA A 115 9.79 15.15 3.37
C ALA A 115 9.10 13.88 2.85
N MET A 116 8.73 12.97 3.75
CA MET A 116 7.81 11.87 3.46
C MET A 116 6.40 12.28 3.87
N LEU A 117 5.48 12.40 2.91
CA LEU A 117 4.07 12.71 3.13
C LEU A 117 3.25 11.42 3.06
N VAL A 118 2.53 11.09 4.12
CA VAL A 118 1.69 9.88 4.18
C VAL A 118 0.23 10.26 4.37
N VAL A 119 -0.65 9.69 3.54
CA VAL A 119 -2.10 9.74 3.75
C VAL A 119 -2.48 8.69 4.78
N SER A 120 -2.80 9.10 6.01
CA SER A 120 -3.05 8.16 7.10
C SER A 120 -3.90 8.77 8.22
N ARG A 121 -4.74 7.94 8.85
CA ARG A 121 -5.39 8.27 10.14
C ARG A 121 -4.50 8.04 11.35
N ARG A 122 -3.34 7.39 11.16
CA ARG A 122 -2.43 7.01 12.24
C ARG A 122 -1.54 8.18 12.63
N ASP A 123 -0.92 8.06 13.79
CA ASP A 123 0.10 9.02 14.21
C ASP A 123 1.50 8.62 13.69
N HIS A 124 2.48 9.46 13.99
CA HIS A 124 3.86 9.24 13.57
C HIS A 124 4.47 7.98 14.22
N GLY A 125 4.14 7.71 15.48
CA GLY A 125 4.67 6.56 16.21
C GLY A 125 4.19 5.25 15.61
N ASP A 126 2.90 5.16 15.30
CA ASP A 126 2.29 4.01 14.63
C ASP A 126 2.96 3.67 13.30
N LEU A 127 3.23 4.67 12.46
CA LEU A 127 3.89 4.47 11.16
C LEU A 127 5.36 4.07 11.34
N LEU A 128 6.08 4.71 12.28
CA LEU A 128 7.50 4.42 12.55
C LEU A 128 7.75 3.01 13.10
N ARG A 129 6.71 2.28 13.54
CA ARG A 129 6.82 0.84 13.86
C ARG A 129 7.11 -0.03 12.64
N PHE A 130 7.03 0.52 11.43
CA PHE A 130 7.22 -0.22 10.17
C PHE A 130 8.20 0.47 9.22
N VAL A 131 8.35 1.79 9.30
CA VAL A 131 9.29 2.55 8.46
C VAL A 131 10.73 2.25 8.86
N ALA A 132 11.60 1.99 7.88
CA ALA A 132 13.02 1.73 8.13
C ALA A 132 13.74 2.96 8.72
N ARG A 133 14.63 2.73 9.68
CA ARG A 133 15.51 3.78 10.21
C ARG A 133 16.50 4.26 9.16
N LYS A 134 16.83 5.56 9.19
CA LYS A 134 17.81 6.21 8.31
C LYS A 134 18.97 6.76 9.14
N PRO A 135 20.19 6.87 8.56
CA PRO A 135 21.35 7.42 9.26
C PRO A 135 21.33 8.95 9.39
N TYR A 136 20.27 9.60 8.90
CA TYR A 136 20.09 11.05 8.91
C TYR A 136 18.63 11.40 9.19
N ALA A 137 18.41 12.63 9.64
CA ALA A 137 17.08 13.14 9.90
C ALA A 137 16.33 13.44 8.60
N TYR A 138 15.01 13.26 8.65
CA TYR A 138 14.08 13.64 7.59
C TYR A 138 12.74 14.07 8.22
N ARG A 139 11.84 14.64 7.43
CA ARG A 139 10.51 15.07 7.88
C ARG A 139 9.47 14.03 7.52
N LEU A 140 8.66 13.60 8.48
CA LEU A 140 7.46 12.81 8.25
C LEU A 140 6.24 13.71 8.44
N ALA A 141 5.45 13.86 7.39
CA ALA A 141 4.23 14.65 7.37
C ALA A 141 3.01 13.73 7.16
N ILE A 142 1.91 14.03 7.83
CA ILE A 142 0.68 13.25 7.73
C ILE A 142 -0.47 14.16 7.33
N ILE A 143 -1.24 13.75 6.32
CA ILE A 143 -2.59 14.28 6.07
C ILE A 143 -3.61 13.19 6.35
N GLU A 144 -4.66 13.53 7.08
CA GLU A 144 -5.61 12.55 7.59
C GLU A 144 -6.45 11.93 6.47
N GLY A 145 -6.34 10.62 6.27
CA GLY A 145 -7.13 9.96 5.24
C GLY A 145 -7.03 8.45 5.30
N ASP A 146 -7.98 7.79 4.65
CA ASP A 146 -7.87 6.37 4.29
C ASP A 146 -7.15 6.25 2.94
N ALA A 147 -6.74 5.04 2.56
CA ALA A 147 -6.25 4.77 1.22
C ALA A 147 -7.31 5.16 0.18
N SER A 148 -7.02 6.24 -0.56
CA SER A 148 -7.95 6.78 -1.54
C SER A 148 -7.96 5.93 -2.80
N PHE A 149 -9.13 5.63 -3.33
CA PHE A 149 -9.30 5.07 -4.68
C PHE A 149 -9.92 6.09 -5.63
N SER A 150 -9.92 7.38 -5.25
CA SER A 150 -10.38 8.46 -6.10
C SER A 150 -9.59 8.44 -7.41
N GLY A 151 -10.28 8.38 -8.55
CA GLY A 151 -9.64 8.20 -9.87
C GLY A 151 -9.76 6.80 -10.48
N LEU A 152 -10.28 5.82 -9.74
CA LEU A 152 -10.94 4.66 -10.35
C LEU A 152 -12.40 5.02 -10.63
N TRP A 153 -12.93 4.62 -11.80
CA TRP A 153 -14.28 4.97 -12.32
C TRP A 153 -15.45 4.80 -11.36
N VAL A 154 -15.24 4.00 -10.32
CA VAL A 154 -16.25 3.54 -9.39
C VAL A 154 -16.17 4.33 -8.08
N TYR A 155 -15.03 4.90 -7.67
CA TYR A 155 -14.89 5.42 -6.30
C TYR A 155 -15.24 6.90 -6.13
N ARG A 156 -15.74 7.21 -4.94
CA ARG A 156 -16.09 8.57 -4.51
C ARG A 156 -14.85 9.47 -4.53
N ASP A 157 -15.04 10.68 -5.03
CA ASP A 157 -14.05 11.75 -4.91
C ASP A 157 -13.96 12.20 -3.44
N ASP A 158 -12.81 11.93 -2.82
CA ASP A 158 -12.48 12.26 -1.44
C ASP A 158 -11.49 13.44 -1.33
N LEU A 159 -11.24 14.12 -2.46
CA LEU A 159 -10.34 15.27 -2.57
C LEU A 159 -8.87 14.96 -2.23
N THR A 160 -8.46 13.68 -2.23
CA THR A 160 -7.05 13.31 -1.96
C THR A 160 -6.09 13.96 -2.95
N HIS A 161 -6.51 14.11 -4.22
CA HIS A 161 -5.74 14.80 -5.25
C HIS A 161 -5.39 16.24 -4.85
N GLU A 162 -6.40 17.04 -4.51
CA GLU A 162 -6.24 18.44 -4.12
C GLU A 162 -5.47 18.58 -2.82
N ARG A 163 -5.75 17.70 -1.84
CA ARG A 163 -5.10 17.70 -0.55
C ARG A 163 -3.61 17.41 -0.65
N VAL A 164 -3.20 16.46 -1.51
CA VAL A 164 -1.78 16.17 -1.74
C VAL A 164 -1.07 17.37 -2.36
N LEU A 165 -1.67 18.05 -3.35
CA LEU A 165 -1.07 19.26 -3.95
C LEU A 165 -0.83 20.35 -2.91
N GLY A 166 -1.85 20.63 -2.08
CA GLY A 166 -1.72 21.60 -0.99
C GLY A 166 -0.68 21.20 0.06
N ALA A 167 -0.65 19.93 0.45
CA ALA A 167 0.33 19.41 1.39
C ALA A 167 1.77 19.53 0.88
N VAL A 168 2.02 19.19 -0.40
CA VAL A 168 3.35 19.35 -1.01
C VAL A 168 3.76 20.82 -1.01
N ALA A 169 2.86 21.76 -1.32
CA ALA A 169 3.18 23.18 -1.24
C ALA A 169 3.56 23.64 0.19
N GLY A 170 3.03 22.98 1.22
CA GLY A 170 3.40 23.22 2.62
C GLY A 170 4.76 22.63 3.00
N LEU A 171 5.21 21.59 2.31
CA LEU A 171 6.41 20.82 2.64
C LEU A 171 7.62 21.22 1.81
N GLU A 172 7.43 21.57 0.54
CA GLU A 172 8.46 21.99 -0.41
C GLU A 172 7.98 23.20 -1.25
N PRO A 173 8.03 24.42 -0.68
CA PRO A 173 7.57 25.65 -1.35
C PRO A 173 8.33 26.03 -2.62
N HIS A 174 9.57 25.54 -2.78
CA HIS A 174 10.33 25.77 -4.01
C HIS A 174 9.82 24.93 -5.18
N LEU A 175 9.12 23.82 -4.89
CA LEU A 175 8.48 23.01 -5.93
C LEU A 175 7.08 23.56 -6.25
N LEU A 176 6.23 23.71 -5.24
CA LEU A 176 4.86 24.22 -5.40
C LEU A 176 4.59 25.32 -4.37
N ASP A 177 3.92 26.38 -4.82
CA ASP A 177 3.39 27.42 -3.94
C ASP A 177 1.86 27.27 -3.77
N ILE A 178 1.34 27.61 -2.58
CA ILE A 178 -0.08 27.40 -2.26
C ILE A 178 -1.01 28.33 -3.06
N GLU A 179 -0.56 29.54 -3.41
CA GLU A 179 -1.32 30.47 -4.22
C GLU A 179 -1.40 29.97 -5.66
N ALA A 180 -0.28 29.45 -6.19
CA ALA A 180 -0.24 28.81 -7.51
C ALA A 180 -1.14 27.55 -7.56
N VAL A 181 -1.11 26.71 -6.52
CA VAL A 181 -2.01 25.54 -6.40
C VAL A 181 -3.48 25.99 -6.37
N ALA A 182 -3.82 26.97 -5.55
CA ALA A 182 -5.19 27.46 -5.42
C ALA A 182 -5.72 28.07 -6.73
N ALA A 183 -4.91 28.89 -7.40
CA ALA A 183 -5.23 29.48 -8.69
C ALA A 183 -5.45 28.42 -9.77
N TYR A 184 -4.57 27.42 -9.84
CA TYR A 184 -4.69 26.29 -10.76
C TYR A 184 -5.98 25.50 -10.55
N LEU A 185 -6.28 25.13 -9.30
CA LEU A 185 -7.48 24.36 -8.96
C LEU A 185 -8.75 25.14 -9.28
N TRP A 186 -8.79 26.44 -8.96
CA TRP A 186 -9.92 27.31 -9.29
C TRP A 186 -10.15 27.37 -10.80
N GLU A 187 -9.11 27.60 -11.59
CA GLU A 187 -9.22 27.72 -13.04
C GLU A 187 -9.72 26.42 -13.68
N LYS A 188 -9.17 25.28 -13.25
CA LYS A 188 -9.46 23.95 -13.77
C LYS A 188 -10.86 23.45 -13.40
N THR A 189 -11.31 23.72 -12.18
CA THR A 189 -12.49 23.05 -11.60
C THR A 189 -13.67 23.98 -11.35
N ARG A 190 -13.43 25.29 -11.18
CA ARG A 190 -14.44 26.30 -10.78
C ARG A 190 -15.19 25.91 -9.49
N ASP A 191 -14.52 25.18 -8.60
CA ASP A 191 -15.09 24.67 -7.35
C ASP A 191 -14.27 25.14 -6.14
N GLU A 192 -14.89 25.99 -5.30
CA GLU A 192 -14.26 26.52 -4.09
C GLU A 192 -13.93 25.43 -3.06
N LYS A 193 -14.68 24.31 -3.03
CA LYS A 193 -14.45 23.23 -2.07
C LYS A 193 -13.12 22.53 -2.34
N ARG A 194 -12.74 22.41 -3.61
CA ARG A 194 -11.47 21.81 -4.04
C ARG A 194 -10.28 22.69 -3.65
N VAL A 195 -10.41 24.00 -3.85
CA VAL A 195 -9.41 24.98 -3.42
C VAL A 195 -9.26 24.96 -1.90
N ALA A 196 -10.37 24.99 -1.17
CA ALA A 196 -10.37 24.93 0.29
C ALA A 196 -9.75 23.63 0.83
N ALA A 197 -9.96 22.50 0.15
CA ALA A 197 -9.34 21.23 0.52
C ALA A 197 -7.80 21.27 0.40
N ALA A 198 -7.26 21.88 -0.65
CA ALA A 198 -5.82 22.08 -0.81
C ALA A 198 -5.27 23.02 0.28
N GLN A 199 -5.92 24.14 0.54
CA GLN A 199 -5.51 25.10 1.57
C GLN A 199 -5.55 24.51 2.99
N SER A 200 -6.58 23.71 3.29
CA SER A 200 -6.68 22.99 4.55
C SER A 200 -5.54 21.97 4.70
N ALA A 201 -5.27 21.19 3.65
CA ALA A 201 -4.19 20.20 3.67
C ALA A 201 -2.79 20.82 3.74
N TYR A 202 -2.59 22.02 3.16
CA TYR A 202 -1.37 22.81 3.32
C TYR A 202 -1.11 23.11 4.80
N ALA A 203 -2.12 23.62 5.51
CA ALA A 203 -2.01 23.92 6.93
C ALA A 203 -1.85 22.64 7.77
N GLU A 204 -2.62 21.60 7.45
CA GLU A 204 -2.57 20.30 8.12
C GLU A 204 -1.18 19.66 8.01
N ALA A 205 -0.62 19.56 6.80
CA ALA A 205 0.68 18.95 6.59
C ALA A 205 1.76 19.66 7.40
N ARG A 206 1.79 21.00 7.41
CA ARG A 206 2.75 21.78 8.20
C ARG A 206 2.59 21.57 9.70
N ALA A 207 1.35 21.48 10.19
CA ALA A 207 1.06 21.27 11.61
C ALA A 207 1.35 19.83 12.07
N ARG A 208 1.13 18.85 11.19
CA ARG A 208 1.35 17.41 11.40
C ARG A 208 2.63 16.93 10.73
N THR A 209 3.65 17.79 10.65
CA THR A 209 5.00 17.40 10.28
C THR A 209 5.84 17.24 11.53
N ARG A 210 6.62 16.17 11.57
CA ARG A 210 7.58 15.89 12.62
C ARG A 210 8.93 15.52 12.01
N GLU A 211 10.00 16.01 12.61
CA GLU A 211 11.33 15.48 12.33
C GLU A 211 11.47 14.05 12.89
N VAL A 212 11.86 13.13 12.02
CA VAL A 212 12.28 11.78 12.37
C VAL A 212 13.80 11.82 12.53
N ARG A 213 14.29 11.54 13.74
CA ARG A 213 15.72 11.57 14.03
C ARG A 213 16.42 10.37 13.42
N PRO A 214 17.76 10.41 13.27
CA PRO A 214 18.54 9.22 12.98
C PRO A 214 18.18 8.08 13.94
N ASP A 215 18.21 6.86 13.45
CA ASP A 215 17.92 5.63 14.19
C ASP A 215 16.45 5.43 14.66
N GLU A 216 15.55 6.38 14.43
CA GLU A 216 14.10 6.15 14.61
C GLU A 216 13.52 5.34 13.44
N GLY A 217 12.74 4.31 13.77
CA GLY A 217 12.21 3.35 12.80
C GLY A 217 12.65 1.92 13.12
N VAL A 218 12.36 0.99 12.21
CA VAL A 218 12.77 -0.41 12.34
C VAL A 218 14.10 -0.68 11.65
N HIS A 219 14.77 -1.73 12.10
CA HIS A 219 15.82 -2.35 11.31
C HIS A 219 15.20 -3.02 10.07
N TRP A 220 15.80 -2.79 8.90
CA TRP A 220 15.28 -3.35 7.65
C TRP A 220 16.00 -4.66 7.31
N ASP A 221 15.41 -5.78 7.72
CA ASP A 221 16.04 -7.11 7.57
C ASP A 221 15.88 -7.73 6.17
N HIS A 222 15.13 -7.09 5.26
CA HIS A 222 14.95 -7.62 3.91
C HIS A 222 16.24 -7.50 3.10
N GLN A 223 16.77 -8.65 2.70
CA GLN A 223 17.95 -8.72 1.85
C GLN A 223 17.60 -8.44 0.39
N VAL A 224 18.51 -7.76 -0.29
CA VAL A 224 18.44 -7.57 -1.75
C VAL A 224 18.81 -8.89 -2.42
N PRO A 225 17.95 -9.42 -3.33
CA PRO A 225 18.30 -10.62 -4.08
C PRO A 225 19.62 -10.43 -4.84
N THR A 226 20.50 -11.42 -4.77
CA THR A 226 21.71 -11.45 -5.60
C THR A 226 21.33 -11.91 -6.99
N LEU A 227 21.53 -11.06 -8.00
CA LEU A 227 21.25 -11.41 -9.39
C LEU A 227 22.35 -12.32 -9.94
N PRO A 228 22.00 -13.30 -10.78
CA PRO A 228 22.99 -14.10 -11.47
C PRO A 228 23.83 -13.23 -12.39
N ARG A 229 25.12 -13.55 -12.47
CA ARG A 229 26.05 -12.96 -13.43
C ARG A 229 25.70 -13.46 -14.83
N TRP A 230 26.11 -12.72 -15.86
CA TRP A 230 25.74 -13.04 -17.26
C TRP A 230 26.12 -14.48 -17.68
N TYR A 231 27.19 -15.06 -17.12
CA TYR A 231 27.65 -16.43 -17.38
C TYR A 231 27.03 -17.50 -16.47
N GLU A 232 26.24 -17.11 -15.47
CA GLU A 232 25.47 -18.02 -14.62
C GLU A 232 24.08 -18.29 -15.21
N PHE A 233 23.66 -17.50 -16.20
CA PHE A 233 22.46 -17.79 -16.97
C PHE A 233 22.67 -19.05 -17.80
N GLN A 234 21.65 -19.90 -17.85
CA GLN A 234 21.62 -21.06 -18.71
C GLN A 234 21.54 -20.63 -20.18
N GLU A 235 21.89 -21.54 -21.09
CA GLU A 235 21.73 -21.28 -22.53
C GLU A 235 20.24 -21.07 -22.86
N GLY A 236 19.90 -19.89 -23.38
CA GLY A 236 18.53 -19.48 -23.65
C GLY A 236 17.80 -18.86 -22.45
N ILE A 237 16.51 -18.54 -22.63
CA ILE A 237 15.66 -18.00 -21.56
C ILE A 237 15.04 -19.18 -20.79
N VAL A 238 15.83 -19.83 -19.95
CA VAL A 238 15.38 -20.97 -19.13
C VAL A 238 15.15 -20.52 -17.69
N VAL A 239 13.89 -20.62 -17.23
CA VAL A 239 13.53 -20.39 -15.83
C VAL A 239 13.15 -21.74 -15.23
N PRO A 240 13.87 -22.22 -14.19
CA PRO A 240 13.52 -23.46 -13.51
C PRO A 240 12.09 -23.42 -12.96
N ALA A 241 11.34 -24.50 -13.18
CA ALA A 241 10.01 -24.64 -12.59
C ALA A 241 10.10 -24.78 -11.06
N VAL A 242 9.08 -24.30 -10.36
CA VAL A 242 8.93 -24.55 -8.92
C VAL A 242 8.78 -26.05 -8.70
N GLU A 243 9.58 -26.63 -7.81
CA GLU A 243 9.50 -28.04 -7.46
C GLU A 243 8.10 -28.36 -6.92
N ARG A 244 7.48 -29.41 -7.44
CA ARG A 244 6.14 -29.83 -7.02
C ARG A 244 6.23 -30.56 -5.70
N GLY A 245 5.50 -30.07 -4.71
CA GLY A 245 5.43 -30.62 -3.38
C GLY A 245 4.11 -30.25 -2.72
N PHE A 246 3.59 -31.18 -1.93
CA PHE A 246 2.41 -30.98 -1.11
C PHE A 246 2.61 -31.64 0.24
N ARG A 247 2.42 -30.88 1.30
CA ARG A 247 2.37 -31.37 2.69
C ARG A 247 1.20 -30.74 3.40
N LEU A 248 0.60 -31.47 4.33
CA LEU A 248 -0.39 -30.88 5.22
C LEU A 248 0.33 -29.98 6.23
N GLY A 249 -0.26 -28.82 6.50
CA GLY A 249 0.26 -27.83 7.44
C GLY A 249 0.77 -26.54 6.78
N PRO A 250 1.17 -25.56 7.60
CA PRO A 250 1.69 -24.27 7.15
C PRO A 250 2.82 -24.42 6.14
N ARG A 251 2.82 -23.59 5.09
CA ARG A 251 3.84 -23.61 4.02
C ARG A 251 3.93 -24.97 3.31
N GLY A 252 2.81 -25.69 3.27
CA GLY A 252 2.68 -27.03 2.72
C GLY A 252 2.60 -27.09 1.19
N GLN A 253 2.13 -26.02 0.54
CA GLN A 253 2.05 -25.93 -0.93
C GLN A 253 3.28 -25.28 -1.57
N SER A 254 3.69 -25.81 -2.71
CA SER A 254 4.71 -25.22 -3.59
C SER A 254 4.32 -23.82 -4.06
N ARG A 255 5.21 -22.85 -3.84
CA ARG A 255 5.08 -21.47 -4.34
C ARG A 255 6.43 -20.98 -4.82
N ASN A 256 6.43 -19.95 -5.67
CA ASN A 256 7.68 -19.37 -6.15
C ASN A 256 8.37 -18.58 -5.01
N PRO A 257 9.53 -19.01 -4.49
CA PRO A 257 10.21 -18.32 -3.38
C PRO A 257 10.72 -16.92 -3.78
N GLN A 258 10.93 -16.68 -5.08
CA GLN A 258 11.39 -15.40 -5.62
C GLN A 258 10.25 -14.40 -5.84
N PHE A 259 8.99 -14.84 -5.74
CA PHE A 259 7.84 -13.98 -6.06
C PHE A 259 6.82 -13.98 -4.92
N LYS A 260 7.28 -13.48 -3.77
CA LYS A 260 6.42 -13.12 -2.64
C LYS A 260 5.60 -11.89 -3.01
N ARG A 261 4.42 -11.72 -2.39
CA ARG A 261 3.49 -10.64 -2.78
C ARG A 261 2.88 -9.90 -1.59
N ALA A 262 3.45 -10.11 -0.40
CA ALA A 262 2.92 -9.56 0.84
C ALA A 262 2.80 -8.02 0.85
N THR A 263 3.75 -7.35 0.19
CA THR A 263 3.79 -5.88 0.05
C THR A 263 2.59 -5.29 -0.69
N SER A 264 1.78 -6.11 -1.37
CA SER A 264 0.58 -5.67 -2.10
C SER A 264 -0.66 -5.45 -1.22
N ARG A 265 -0.60 -5.84 0.06
CA ARG A 265 -1.76 -5.78 0.96
C ARG A 265 -1.99 -4.42 1.57
N SER A 266 -3.24 -3.95 1.51
CA SER A 266 -3.77 -2.96 2.45
C SER A 266 -4.51 -3.61 3.63
N GLN A 267 -4.94 -4.87 3.46
CA GLN A 267 -5.64 -5.67 4.47
C GLN A 267 -5.25 -7.14 4.34
N ARG A 268 -5.41 -7.92 5.41
CA ARG A 268 -5.23 -9.38 5.41
C ARG A 268 -6.42 -10.11 6.06
N PRO A 269 -6.68 -11.38 5.69
CA PRO A 269 -7.73 -12.17 6.32
C PRO A 269 -7.31 -12.67 7.71
N VAL A 270 -8.15 -12.46 8.73
CA VAL A 270 -8.05 -13.13 10.03
C VAL A 270 -9.04 -14.30 10.06
N VAL A 271 -8.54 -15.51 10.30
CA VAL A 271 -9.31 -16.76 10.24
C VAL A 271 -9.69 -17.23 11.65
N ARG A 272 -10.97 -17.43 11.95
CA ARG A 272 -11.45 -18.06 13.19
C ARG A 272 -11.64 -19.56 12.97
N PHE A 273 -10.63 -20.33 13.38
CA PHE A 273 -10.61 -21.78 13.18
C PHE A 273 -11.72 -22.52 13.94
N ASP A 274 -12.16 -21.99 15.09
CA ASP A 274 -13.30 -22.52 15.86
C ASP A 274 -14.65 -22.34 15.15
N LEU A 275 -14.75 -21.38 14.23
CA LEU A 275 -15.95 -21.13 13.41
C LEU A 275 -15.88 -21.81 12.03
N CYS A 276 -14.76 -22.49 11.72
CA CYS A 276 -14.54 -23.10 10.42
C CYS A 276 -15.39 -24.36 10.24
N THR A 277 -16.19 -24.39 9.18
CA THR A 277 -16.99 -25.56 8.80
C THR A 277 -16.24 -26.54 7.87
N LYS A 278 -14.96 -26.28 7.60
CA LYS A 278 -14.08 -27.11 6.74
C LYS A 278 -14.61 -27.32 5.31
N CYS A 279 -15.38 -26.34 4.80
CA CYS A 279 -16.05 -26.42 3.50
C CYS A 279 -15.14 -26.24 2.26
N THR A 280 -13.81 -26.09 2.42
CA THR A 280 -12.81 -25.90 1.34
C THR A 280 -12.94 -24.65 0.45
N LEU A 281 -13.99 -23.85 0.57
CA LEU A 281 -14.23 -22.72 -0.35
C LEU A 281 -13.11 -21.67 -0.34
N CYS A 282 -12.59 -21.31 0.83
CA CYS A 282 -11.49 -20.34 0.92
C CYS A 282 -10.21 -20.82 0.23
N TRP A 283 -9.96 -22.13 0.21
CA TRP A 283 -8.83 -22.75 -0.46
C TRP A 283 -9.04 -22.80 -1.97
N ALA A 284 -10.19 -23.31 -2.42
CA ALA A 284 -10.50 -23.48 -3.84
C ALA A 284 -10.65 -22.15 -4.60
N GLU A 285 -11.15 -21.10 -3.94
CA GLU A 285 -11.41 -19.78 -4.55
C GLU A 285 -10.25 -18.79 -4.39
N CYS A 286 -9.15 -19.17 -3.74
CA CYS A 286 -8.00 -18.29 -3.58
C CYS A 286 -7.21 -18.22 -4.90
N PRO A 287 -7.19 -17.08 -5.61
CA PRO A 287 -6.52 -16.98 -6.91
C PRO A 287 -4.98 -17.10 -6.80
N ASP A 288 -4.45 -16.88 -5.60
CA ASP A 288 -3.03 -16.92 -5.28
C ASP A 288 -2.64 -18.18 -4.50
N GLU A 289 -3.57 -19.13 -4.32
CA GLU A 289 -3.34 -20.41 -3.63
C GLU A 289 -2.67 -20.24 -2.26
N CYS A 290 -3.11 -19.24 -1.47
CA CYS A 290 -2.44 -18.86 -0.22
C CYS A 290 -2.82 -19.73 0.98
N PHE A 291 -3.83 -20.58 0.86
CA PHE A 291 -4.31 -21.41 1.97
C PHE A 291 -3.63 -22.77 1.94
N ASP A 292 -3.00 -23.23 3.00
CA ASP A 292 -2.42 -24.56 3.11
C ASP A 292 -3.37 -25.49 3.90
N PRO A 293 -3.84 -26.61 3.32
CA PRO A 293 -4.62 -27.59 4.06
C PRO A 293 -3.82 -28.19 5.22
N THR A 294 -4.44 -28.38 6.38
CA THR A 294 -3.78 -28.82 7.61
C THR A 294 -4.28 -30.20 8.05
N GLU A 295 -3.56 -30.86 8.96
CA GLU A 295 -3.86 -32.22 9.42
C GLU A 295 -5.23 -32.37 10.09
N ASP A 296 -5.74 -31.32 10.71
CA ASP A 296 -7.06 -31.30 11.33
C ASP A 296 -8.18 -30.83 10.39
N GLY A 297 -7.89 -30.71 9.09
CA GLY A 297 -8.84 -30.33 8.04
C GLY A 297 -9.19 -28.83 8.03
N LEU A 298 -8.39 -28.00 8.69
CA LEU A 298 -8.43 -26.53 8.60
C LEU A 298 -7.53 -26.03 7.46
N PHE A 299 -7.53 -24.71 7.23
CA PHE A 299 -6.77 -24.06 6.15
C PHE A 299 -5.97 -22.89 6.71
N ASP A 300 -4.65 -23.03 6.76
CA ASP A 300 -3.73 -22.00 7.23
C ASP A 300 -3.43 -20.99 6.12
N VAL A 301 -3.30 -19.69 6.42
CA VAL A 301 -2.98 -18.69 5.40
C VAL A 301 -1.49 -18.41 5.41
N ASN A 302 -0.84 -18.61 4.26
CA ASN A 302 0.52 -18.13 4.04
C ASN A 302 0.51 -16.64 3.68
N TYR A 303 0.80 -15.80 4.68
CA TYR A 303 0.81 -14.35 4.49
C TYR A 303 2.01 -13.84 3.68
N GLU A 304 3.06 -14.62 3.41
CA GLU A 304 4.13 -14.16 2.50
C GLU A 304 3.64 -13.98 1.05
N TYR A 305 2.55 -14.68 0.69
CA TYR A 305 1.97 -14.68 -0.66
C TYR A 305 0.60 -14.03 -0.74
N CYS A 306 -0.12 -13.93 0.39
CA CYS A 306 -1.43 -13.33 0.42
C CYS A 306 -1.39 -11.87 -0.07
N VAL A 307 -2.15 -11.56 -1.12
CA VAL A 307 -2.27 -10.20 -1.65
C VAL A 307 -3.43 -9.41 -1.04
N GLY A 308 -4.17 -10.01 -0.10
CA GLY A 308 -5.24 -9.30 0.61
C GLY A 308 -6.49 -9.02 -0.21
N CYS A 309 -6.76 -9.79 -1.27
CA CYS A 309 -7.86 -9.55 -2.20
C CYS A 309 -9.27 -9.71 -1.60
N GLY A 310 -9.40 -10.31 -0.42
CA GLY A 310 -10.69 -10.49 0.26
C GLY A 310 -11.61 -11.58 -0.26
N LYS A 311 -11.24 -12.29 -1.34
CA LYS A 311 -12.07 -13.35 -1.95
C LYS A 311 -12.46 -14.44 -0.94
N CYS A 312 -11.52 -14.85 -0.08
CA CYS A 312 -11.75 -15.83 0.97
C CYS A 312 -12.81 -15.39 2.00
N ALA A 313 -12.82 -14.12 2.40
CA ALA A 313 -13.85 -13.53 3.26
C ALA A 313 -15.21 -13.39 2.56
N GLU A 314 -15.20 -13.14 1.24
CA GLU A 314 -16.42 -13.07 0.43
C GLU A 314 -17.12 -14.44 0.33
N VAL A 315 -16.36 -15.50 0.04
CA VAL A 315 -16.92 -16.84 -0.21
C VAL A 315 -17.18 -17.65 1.06
N CYS A 316 -16.60 -17.25 2.20
CA CYS A 316 -16.80 -17.97 3.45
C CYS A 316 -18.28 -17.96 3.87
N PRO A 317 -18.90 -19.14 4.12
CA PRO A 317 -20.30 -19.22 4.49
C PRO A 317 -20.58 -18.73 5.91
N VAL A 318 -19.56 -18.54 6.76
CA VAL A 318 -19.71 -18.04 8.13
C VAL A 318 -19.13 -16.63 8.19
N HIS A 319 -19.97 -15.62 8.43
CA HIS A 319 -19.58 -14.20 8.34
C HIS A 319 -18.37 -13.82 9.20
N GLU A 320 -18.28 -14.40 10.40
CA GLU A 320 -17.21 -14.09 11.36
C GLU A 320 -16.03 -15.06 11.29
N CYS A 321 -16.07 -16.03 10.37
CA CYS A 321 -14.98 -17.01 10.22
C CYS A 321 -13.77 -16.40 9.51
N ILE A 322 -13.95 -15.64 8.43
CA ILE A 322 -12.84 -14.94 7.75
C ILE A 322 -13.22 -13.47 7.61
N VAL A 323 -12.48 -12.60 8.28
CA VAL A 323 -12.70 -11.14 8.28
C VAL A 323 -11.45 -10.45 7.78
N MET A 324 -11.60 -9.53 6.83
CA MET A 324 -10.48 -8.69 6.37
C MET A 324 -10.18 -7.62 7.41
N VAL A 325 -8.91 -7.53 7.78
CA VAL A 325 -8.41 -6.63 8.81
C VAL A 325 -7.26 -5.82 8.24
N ASP A 326 -7.20 -4.54 8.61
CA ASP A 326 -6.12 -3.62 8.26
C ASP A 326 -4.72 -4.21 8.48
N GLU A 327 -3.85 -4.05 7.49
CA GLU A 327 -2.52 -4.67 7.45
C GLU A 327 -1.56 -4.13 8.52
N LEU A 328 -1.68 -2.85 8.92
CA LEU A 328 -0.82 -2.23 9.93
C LEU A 328 -1.19 -2.65 11.36
N ARG A 329 -2.20 -3.50 11.54
CA ARG A 329 -2.45 -4.20 12.82
C ARG A 329 -1.53 -5.40 13.03
N PHE A 330 -0.65 -5.75 12.10
CA PHE A 330 0.15 -6.96 12.16
C PHE A 330 1.63 -6.68 11.92
N GLU A 331 2.44 -7.17 12.84
CA GLU A 331 3.88 -6.98 12.88
C GLU A 331 4.65 -8.02 12.07
N ASP A 332 4.10 -9.22 11.87
CA ASP A 332 4.77 -10.33 11.19
C ASP A 332 3.84 -11.13 10.25
N GLU A 333 4.43 -12.14 9.60
CA GLU A 333 3.77 -13.04 8.65
C GLU A 333 3.65 -14.47 9.22
N SER A 334 3.57 -14.61 10.55
CA SER A 334 3.51 -15.90 11.24
C SER A 334 2.23 -16.68 10.91
N SER A 335 2.31 -18.01 11.05
CA SER A 335 1.18 -18.90 10.79
C SER A 335 0.07 -18.70 11.84
N PRO A 336 -1.15 -18.31 11.44
CA PRO A 336 -2.27 -18.23 12.36
C PRO A 336 -2.68 -19.62 12.88
N TRP A 337 -2.53 -20.68 12.08
CA TRP A 337 -2.84 -22.04 12.52
C TRP A 337 -1.87 -22.53 13.61
N GLU A 338 -0.58 -22.25 13.52
CA GLU A 338 0.37 -22.63 14.58
C GLU A 338 0.03 -21.96 15.92
N HIS A 339 -0.37 -20.69 15.90
CA HIS A 339 -0.86 -19.98 17.09
C HIS A 339 -2.11 -20.68 17.65
N TRP A 340 -3.09 -20.99 16.80
CA TRP A 340 -4.30 -21.72 17.18
C TRP A 340 -4.00 -23.09 17.80
N LYS A 341 -3.07 -23.88 17.24
CA LYS A 341 -2.72 -25.20 17.77
C LYS A 341 -2.08 -25.12 19.15
N ARG A 342 -1.32 -24.06 19.41
CA ARG A 342 -0.65 -23.85 20.70
C ARG A 342 -1.62 -23.40 21.78
N ASP A 343 -2.49 -22.44 21.47
CA ASP A 343 -3.46 -21.87 22.43
C ASP A 343 -4.75 -21.45 21.69
N PRO A 344 -5.75 -22.35 21.58
CA PRO A 344 -7.01 -22.07 20.90
C PRO A 344 -7.78 -20.88 21.47
N GLU A 345 -7.88 -20.77 22.79
CA GLU A 345 -8.63 -19.69 23.43
C GLU A 345 -7.89 -18.35 23.33
N GLY A 346 -6.57 -18.36 23.53
CA GLY A 346 -5.72 -17.18 23.32
C GLY A 346 -5.75 -16.69 21.89
N TYR A 347 -5.71 -17.60 20.92
CA TYR A 347 -5.85 -17.27 19.51
C TYR A 347 -7.19 -16.58 19.21
N VAL A 348 -8.30 -17.06 19.77
CA VAL A 348 -9.61 -16.42 19.57
C VAL A 348 -9.67 -15.03 20.18
N ARG A 349 -9.13 -14.83 21.39
CA ARG A 349 -9.01 -13.49 21.99
C ARG A 349 -8.19 -12.56 21.10
N TRP A 350 -7.03 -13.01 20.65
CA TRP A 350 -6.17 -12.27 19.72
C TRP A 350 -6.89 -11.93 18.40
N ALA A 351 -7.60 -12.89 17.82
CA ALA A 351 -8.31 -12.69 16.55
C ALA A 351 -9.41 -11.64 16.68
N GLU A 352 -10.21 -11.68 17.75
CA GLU A 352 -11.26 -10.68 18.00
C GLU A 352 -10.69 -9.30 18.32
N GLU A 353 -9.57 -9.22 19.04
CA GLU A 353 -8.85 -7.97 19.26
C GLU A 353 -8.39 -7.36 17.93
N LYS A 354 -7.73 -8.15 17.08
CA LYS A 354 -7.25 -7.69 15.76
C LYS A 354 -8.41 -7.28 14.85
N LYS A 355 -9.53 -8.01 14.83
CA LYS A 355 -10.74 -7.62 14.09
C LYS A 355 -11.39 -6.35 14.62
N GLY A 356 -11.29 -6.07 15.92
CA GLY A 356 -12.00 -4.98 16.57
C GLY A 356 -13.53 -5.11 16.49
N ARG A 357 -14.26 -4.01 16.69
CA ARG A 357 -15.75 -3.97 16.69
C ARG A 357 -16.37 -3.50 15.39
N GLN A 358 -15.55 -3.02 14.46
CA GLN A 358 -16.01 -2.52 13.17
C GLN A 358 -15.75 -3.58 12.10
N ARG A 359 -16.77 -3.89 11.31
CA ARG A 359 -16.66 -4.73 10.12
C ARG A 359 -16.84 -3.85 8.90
N LEU A 360 -15.81 -3.82 8.05
CA LEU A 360 -15.86 -3.14 6.76
C LEU A 360 -16.49 -4.08 5.75
N ALA A 361 -17.55 -3.62 5.10
CA ALA A 361 -18.11 -4.27 3.93
C ALA A 361 -17.91 -3.35 2.72
N HIS A 362 -17.19 -3.83 1.72
CA HIS A 362 -17.13 -3.15 0.44
C HIS A 362 -18.43 -3.45 -0.31
N ALA A 363 -19.23 -2.42 -0.63
CA ALA A 363 -20.33 -2.59 -1.56
C ALA A 363 -19.72 -3.06 -2.90
N ARG A 364 -20.10 -4.26 -3.37
CA ARG A 364 -19.64 -4.87 -4.63
C ARG A 364 -19.48 -3.81 -5.70
N ILE A 365 -18.25 -3.46 -6.11
CA ILE A 365 -17.89 -2.66 -7.31
C ILE A 365 -19.02 -1.72 -7.81
N THR A 366 -19.65 -0.94 -6.92
CA THR A 366 -20.80 -0.08 -7.27
C THR A 366 -20.57 1.36 -6.87
N GLY A 367 -19.44 1.65 -6.22
CA GLY A 367 -19.02 3.01 -5.99
C GLY A 367 -19.67 3.73 -4.83
N GLN A 368 -20.43 2.99 -4.02
CA GLN A 368 -21.12 3.53 -2.85
C GLN A 368 -20.20 3.63 -1.60
N GLY A 369 -18.89 3.43 -1.76
CA GLY A 369 -17.92 3.50 -0.67
C GLY A 369 -17.91 2.24 0.22
N GLN A 370 -17.35 2.39 1.43
CA GLN A 370 -17.28 1.33 2.43
C GLN A 370 -18.45 1.46 3.41
N GLU A 371 -19.19 0.37 3.66
CA GLU A 371 -20.15 0.31 4.76
C GLU A 371 -19.42 -0.17 6.03
N VAL A 372 -19.53 0.60 7.12
CA VAL A 372 -19.01 0.19 8.43
C VAL A 372 -20.18 -0.34 9.26
N LYS A 373 -20.09 -1.60 9.71
CA LYS A 373 -21.07 -2.20 10.63
C LYS A 373 -20.42 -2.44 11.98
N LEU A 374 -21.11 -2.03 13.04
CA LEU A 374 -20.71 -2.37 14.41
C LEU A 374 -21.19 -3.78 14.73
N VAL A 375 -20.29 -4.62 15.22
CA VAL A 375 -20.56 -6.01 15.55
C VAL A 375 -19.99 -6.31 16.94
N GLU A 376 -20.74 -7.09 17.72
CA GLU A 376 -20.26 -7.59 19.01
C GLU A 376 -19.20 -8.69 18.81
N PRO A 377 -18.11 -8.69 19.59
CA PRO A 377 -17.10 -9.74 19.50
C PRO A 377 -17.72 -11.13 19.73
N VAL A 378 -17.33 -12.10 18.91
CA VAL A 378 -17.79 -13.48 19.05
C VAL A 378 -16.85 -14.24 19.97
N GLY A 379 -17.34 -14.67 21.12
CA GLY A 379 -16.58 -15.48 22.09
C GLY A 379 -16.20 -16.87 21.55
N PHE A 380 -15.27 -17.54 22.23
CA PHE A 380 -14.87 -18.90 21.90
C PHE A 380 -16.07 -19.86 22.01
N GLY A 381 -16.31 -20.66 20.97
CA GLY A 381 -17.39 -21.66 20.96
C GLY A 381 -18.81 -21.11 20.82
N GLN A 382 -18.99 -19.80 20.57
CA GLN A 382 -20.30 -19.23 20.30
C GLN A 382 -20.81 -19.63 18.90
N ILE A 383 -22.11 -19.90 18.81
CA ILE A 383 -22.76 -20.29 17.55
C ILE A 383 -22.98 -19.03 16.69
N VAL A 384 -22.32 -18.98 15.54
CA VAL A 384 -22.53 -17.92 14.53
C VAL A 384 -23.41 -18.46 13.41
N PRO A 385 -24.52 -17.79 13.05
CA PRO A 385 -25.36 -18.23 11.95
C PRO A 385 -24.60 -18.17 10.62
N ALA A 386 -24.79 -19.19 9.79
CA ALA A 386 -24.29 -19.19 8.42
C ALA A 386 -24.99 -18.08 7.60
N ARG A 387 -24.28 -17.56 6.59
CA ARG A 387 -24.82 -16.71 5.53
C ARG A 387 -26.07 -17.39 4.98
N LYS A 388 -27.24 -16.78 5.18
CA LYS A 388 -28.42 -17.14 4.39
C LYS A 388 -28.03 -16.90 2.93
N ALA A 389 -28.07 -17.95 2.11
CA ALA A 389 -27.90 -17.80 0.68
C ALA A 389 -28.85 -16.70 0.23
N ARG A 390 -28.32 -15.56 -0.23
CA ARG A 390 -29.14 -14.57 -0.91
C ARG A 390 -29.64 -15.31 -2.16
N ARG A 391 -30.88 -15.81 -2.12
CA ARG A 391 -31.61 -16.12 -3.34
C ARG A 391 -31.58 -14.82 -4.13
N GLY A 392 -30.82 -14.80 -5.23
CA GLY A 392 -30.71 -13.61 -6.06
C GLY A 392 -32.09 -13.18 -6.56
N PRO A 393 -32.27 -11.90 -6.92
CA PRO A 393 -33.28 -11.58 -7.92
C PRO A 393 -33.01 -12.31 -9.24
#